data_AF-A0A9J7E7I9-F1
#
_entry.id   AF-A0A9J7E7I9-F1
#
_cell.length_a   1.000
_cell.length_b   1.000
_cell.length_c   1.000
_cell.angle_alpha   90.00
_cell.angle_beta   90.00
_cell.angle_gamma   90.00
#
_symmetry.space_group_name_H-M   'P 1'
#
loop_
_entity.id
_entity.type
_entity.pdbx_description
1 polymer ?
#
loop_
_entity_poly.entity_id
_entity_poly.type
_entity_poly.pdbx_seq_one_letter_code
_entity_poly.pdbx_strand_id
1 'polypeptide(L)'
;MHIKPMLAVPVCLVAVFVFWITGSSAWSDCARSYHCAKRIIEGYLQRFGKDCNGDGVTNCYDYMMVNGNGGYGCTAPLNRSENGRKWLRRYEECRL
;
A
#
# COMPACT_ATOMS: atom_id res chain seq x y z
N MET A 1 28.54 -6.72 -52.73
CA MET A 1 28.37 -6.95 -51.28
C MET A 1 28.30 -5.58 -50.61
N HIS A 2 27.10 -5.08 -50.36
CA HIS A 2 26.90 -3.81 -49.65
C HIS A 2 26.75 -4.10 -48.16
N ILE A 3 27.82 -3.88 -47.41
CA ILE A 3 27.79 -3.88 -45.94
C ILE A 3 27.10 -2.56 -45.55
N LYS A 4 25.80 -2.62 -45.20
CA LYS A 4 25.11 -1.46 -44.63
C LYS A 4 25.75 -1.12 -43.28
N PRO A 5 26.06 0.15 -43.00
CA PRO A 5 26.55 0.53 -41.69
C PRO A 5 25.44 0.24 -40.68
N MET A 6 25.72 -0.63 -39.71
CA MET A 6 24.86 -0.80 -38.55
C MET A 6 24.82 0.54 -37.84
N LEU A 7 23.64 1.19 -37.88
CA LEU A 7 23.35 2.37 -37.12
C LEU A 7 23.57 2.02 -35.64
N ALA A 8 24.68 2.46 -35.08
CA ALA A 8 24.99 2.30 -33.67
C ALA A 8 24.00 3.17 -32.88
N VAL A 9 22.85 2.60 -32.53
CA VAL A 9 21.93 3.22 -31.59
C VAL A 9 22.66 3.28 -30.26
N PRO A 10 22.98 4.48 -29.73
CA PRO A 10 23.71 4.59 -28.48
C PRO A 10 22.88 3.89 -27.40
N VAL A 11 23.52 2.98 -26.65
CA VAL A 11 22.91 2.23 -25.54
C VAL A 11 22.18 3.17 -24.55
N CYS A 12 22.62 4.42 -24.45
CA CYS A 12 21.98 5.48 -23.67
C CYS A 12 20.53 5.81 -24.11
N LEU A 13 20.19 5.72 -25.40
CA LEU A 13 18.82 5.98 -25.88
C LEU A 13 17.85 4.85 -25.52
N VAL A 14 18.34 3.60 -25.39
CA VAL A 14 17.50 2.46 -24.96
C VAL A 14 17.19 2.56 -23.46
N ALA A 15 18.14 2.99 -22.63
CA ALA A 15 17.93 3.15 -21.19
C ALA A 15 16.86 4.23 -20.86
N VAL A 16 16.85 5.32 -21.63
CA VAL A 16 15.77 6.33 -21.52
C VAL A 16 14.45 5.74 -22.01
N PHE A 17 14.43 4.98 -23.11
CA PHE A 17 13.19 4.34 -23.55
C PHE A 17 12.63 3.31 -22.54
N VAL A 18 13.46 2.51 -21.86
CA VAL A 18 12.98 1.47 -20.93
C VAL A 18 12.37 2.06 -19.65
N PHE A 19 12.95 3.12 -19.08
CA PHE A 19 12.45 3.72 -17.84
C PHE A 19 11.09 4.42 -17.98
N TRP A 20 10.75 4.94 -19.17
CA TRP A 20 9.44 5.55 -19.44
C TRP A 20 8.36 4.54 -19.87
N ILE A 21 8.74 3.34 -20.31
CA ILE A 21 7.81 2.29 -20.76
C ILE A 21 7.38 1.39 -19.58
N THR A 22 8.21 1.21 -18.54
CA THR A 22 7.88 0.45 -17.32
C THR A 22 7.50 1.37 -16.16
N GLY A 23 6.44 2.15 -16.33
CA GLY A 23 5.97 3.15 -15.35
C GLY A 23 5.28 2.55 -14.12
N SER A 24 6.00 1.79 -13.28
CA SER A 24 5.51 1.45 -11.93
C SER A 24 6.53 1.83 -10.87
N SER A 25 6.06 2.56 -9.86
CA SER A 25 6.85 2.86 -8.67
C SER A 25 6.91 1.60 -7.79
N ALA A 26 8.07 1.31 -7.21
CA ALA A 26 8.29 0.13 -6.37
C ALA A 26 7.27 0.00 -5.22
N TRP A 27 6.79 1.12 -4.66
CA TRP A 27 5.74 1.12 -3.64
C TRP A 27 4.39 0.62 -4.18
N SER A 28 4.05 0.99 -5.42
CA SER A 28 2.78 0.65 -6.05
C SER A 28 2.75 -0.84 -6.43
N ASP A 29 3.89 -1.38 -6.86
CA ASP A 29 4.03 -2.82 -7.13
C ASP A 29 3.92 -3.64 -5.85
N CYS A 30 4.54 -3.17 -4.76
CA CYS A 30 4.38 -3.80 -3.47
C CYS A 30 2.93 -3.76 -2.97
N ALA A 31 2.23 -2.62 -3.13
CA ALA A 31 0.83 -2.48 -2.72
C ALA A 31 -0.13 -3.40 -3.50
N ARG A 32 0.22 -3.82 -4.72
CA ARG A 32 -0.55 -4.78 -5.53
C ARG A 32 -0.19 -6.24 -5.25
N SER A 33 0.88 -6.51 -4.50
CA SER A 33 1.30 -7.86 -4.13
C SER A 33 0.83 -8.19 -2.71
N TYR A 34 0.04 -9.26 -2.55
CA TYR A 34 -0.49 -9.67 -1.25
C TYR A 34 0.61 -9.83 -0.18
N HIS A 35 1.67 -10.57 -0.50
CA HIS A 35 2.76 -10.82 0.46
C HIS A 35 3.52 -9.54 0.81
N CYS A 36 3.72 -8.64 -0.16
CA CYS A 36 4.44 -7.41 0.07
C CYS A 36 3.58 -6.41 0.89
N ALA A 37 2.32 -6.22 0.51
CA ALA A 37 1.36 -5.42 1.24
C ALA A 37 1.18 -5.91 2.69
N LYS A 38 1.07 -7.23 2.91
CA LYS A 38 0.98 -7.82 4.25
C LYS A 38 2.17 -7.43 5.12
N ARG A 39 3.40 -7.54 4.61
CA ARG A 39 4.62 -7.17 5.36
C ARG A 39 4.65 -5.69 5.75
N ILE A 40 4.16 -4.80 4.87
CA ILE A 40 4.03 -3.38 5.20
C ILE A 40 3.06 -3.19 6.37
N ILE A 41 1.89 -3.84 6.31
CA ILE A 41 0.88 -3.74 7.37
C ILE A 41 1.40 -4.32 8.68
N GLU A 42 2.07 -5.47 8.67
CA GLU A 42 2.67 -6.06 9.87
C GLU A 42 3.65 -5.11 10.54
N GLY A 43 4.58 -4.51 9.78
CA GLY A 43 5.52 -3.52 10.33
C GLY A 43 4.82 -2.25 10.84
N TYR A 44 3.76 -1.80 10.15
CA TYR A 44 2.97 -0.66 10.59
C TYR A 44 2.24 -0.93 11.92
N LEU A 45 1.64 -2.11 12.05
CA LEU A 45 0.93 -2.54 13.26
C LEU A 45 1.87 -2.88 14.41
N GLN A 46 3.08 -3.38 14.15
CA GLN A 46 4.13 -3.50 15.17
C GLN A 46 4.49 -2.14 15.78
N ARG A 47 4.48 -1.07 14.97
CA ARG A 47 4.81 0.28 15.44
C ARG A 47 3.63 0.98 16.12
N PHE A 48 2.41 0.80 15.62
CA PHE A 48 1.26 1.63 16.00
C PHE A 48 0.10 0.88 16.64
N GLY A 49 0.13 -0.45 16.66
CA GLY A 49 -0.87 -1.30 17.28
C GLY A 49 -0.99 -1.00 18.77
N LYS A 50 -2.22 -0.71 19.19
CA LYS A 50 -2.62 -0.44 20.58
C LYS A 50 -4.13 -0.56 20.66
N ASP A 51 -4.67 -0.65 21.87
CA ASP A 51 -6.09 -0.51 22.12
C ASP A 51 -6.56 0.90 21.71
N CYS A 52 -7.43 0.95 20.71
CA CYS A 52 -7.94 2.17 20.10
C CYS A 52 -9.40 2.43 20.48
N ASN A 53 -10.15 1.39 20.82
CA ASN A 53 -11.57 1.51 21.21
C ASN A 53 -11.77 1.56 22.74
N GLY A 54 -10.73 1.28 23.54
CA GLY A 54 -10.74 1.33 24.99
C GLY A 54 -11.39 0.12 25.65
N ASP A 55 -11.47 -1.02 24.96
CA ASP A 55 -12.08 -2.25 25.51
C ASP A 55 -11.10 -3.12 26.31
N GLY A 56 -9.83 -2.73 26.38
CA GLY A 56 -8.77 -3.44 27.09
C GLY A 56 -8.12 -4.57 26.29
N VAL A 57 -8.51 -4.79 25.03
CA VAL A 57 -8.02 -5.88 24.18
C VAL A 57 -7.61 -5.36 22.81
N THR A 58 -6.29 -5.33 22.54
CA THR A 58 -5.80 -5.02 21.19
C THR A 58 -6.09 -6.18 20.22
N ASN A 59 -7.01 -5.97 19.29
CA ASN A 59 -7.47 -6.98 18.35
C ASN A 59 -7.61 -6.45 16.90
N CYS A 60 -8.20 -7.25 16.01
CA CYS A 60 -8.38 -6.89 14.59
C CYS A 60 -9.14 -5.57 14.39
N TYR A 61 -10.07 -5.24 15.28
CA TYR A 61 -10.81 -3.99 15.21
C TYR A 61 -9.89 -2.79 15.46
N ASP A 62 -8.99 -2.87 16.44
CA ASP A 62 -8.01 -1.80 16.70
C ASP A 62 -7.02 -1.64 15.55
N TYR A 63 -6.54 -2.74 14.99
CA TYR A 63 -5.66 -2.70 13.82
C TYR A 63 -6.34 -2.04 12.62
N MET A 64 -7.65 -2.27 12.47
CA MET A 64 -8.47 -1.61 11.45
C MET A 64 -8.63 -0.12 11.74
N MET A 65 -8.83 0.29 13.00
CA MET A 65 -8.86 1.69 13.42
C MET A 65 -7.52 2.39 13.17
N VAL A 66 -6.40 1.74 13.47
CA VAL A 66 -5.04 2.23 13.16
C VAL A 66 -4.85 2.42 11.65
N ASN A 67 -5.30 1.47 10.83
CA ASN A 67 -5.17 1.59 9.38
C ASN A 67 -6.06 2.69 8.78
N GLY A 68 -7.29 2.84 9.28
CA GLY A 68 -8.26 3.81 8.78
C GLY A 68 -8.02 5.24 9.24
N ASN A 69 -7.59 5.46 10.48
CA ASN A 69 -7.36 6.79 11.06
C ASN A 69 -5.89 7.21 11.11
N GLY A 70 -4.96 6.26 10.91
CA GLY A 70 -3.54 6.47 11.11
C GLY A 70 -3.09 6.22 12.55
N GLY A 71 -1.80 5.92 12.70
CA GLY A 71 -1.20 5.43 13.93
C GLY A 71 -1.40 6.32 15.16
N TYR A 72 -1.28 7.64 15.06
CA TYR A 72 -1.42 8.53 16.22
C TYR A 72 -2.87 8.88 16.56
N GLY A 73 -3.79 8.80 15.59
CA GLY A 73 -5.17 9.27 15.72
C GLY A 73 -6.21 8.14 15.78
N CYS A 74 -5.81 6.92 16.18
CA CYS A 74 -6.65 5.75 15.97
C CYS A 74 -7.98 5.76 16.73
N THR A 75 -8.11 6.54 17.82
CA THR A 75 -9.30 6.56 18.70
C THR A 75 -10.51 7.28 18.09
N ALA A 76 -10.34 7.99 16.98
CA ALA A 76 -11.46 8.67 16.33
C ALA A 76 -12.48 7.66 15.78
N PRO A 77 -13.80 7.90 15.92
CA PRO A 77 -14.80 7.04 15.30
C PRO A 77 -14.66 6.99 13.77
N LEU A 78 -14.65 5.80 13.19
CA LEU A 78 -14.50 5.63 11.73
C LEU A 78 -15.74 6.09 10.95
N ASN A 79 -16.92 6.06 11.54
CA ASN A 79 -18.17 6.45 10.86
C ASN A 79 -18.33 7.97 10.64
N ARG A 80 -17.35 8.79 11.04
CA ARG A 80 -17.36 10.27 10.94
C ARG A 80 -17.37 10.83 9.52
N SER A 81 -16.91 10.07 8.54
CA SER A 81 -16.84 10.49 7.13
C SER A 81 -17.41 9.42 6.20
N GLU A 82 -17.74 9.81 4.96
CA GLU A 82 -18.18 8.85 3.94
C GLU A 82 -17.10 7.78 3.69
N ASN A 83 -15.84 8.18 3.59
CA ASN A 83 -14.72 7.27 3.40
C ASN A 83 -14.55 6.31 4.60
N GLY A 84 -14.71 6.81 5.82
CA GLY A 84 -14.61 5.97 7.01
C GLY A 84 -15.80 5.00 7.16
N ARG A 85 -17.01 5.39 6.72
CA ARG A 85 -18.14 4.45 6.61
C ARG A 85 -17.90 3.36 5.56
N LYS A 86 -17.30 3.70 4.40
CA LYS A 86 -16.89 2.71 3.39
C LYS A 86 -15.80 1.79 3.93
N TRP A 87 -14.87 2.32 4.71
CA TRP A 87 -13.81 1.56 5.37
C TRP A 87 -14.38 0.54 6.35
N LEU A 88 -15.28 0.97 7.24
CA LEU A 88 -15.96 0.11 8.21
C LEU A 88 -16.76 -1.00 7.52
N ARG A 89 -17.48 -0.67 6.44
CA ARG A 89 -18.25 -1.67 5.67
C ARG A 89 -17.36 -2.80 5.14
N ARG A 90 -16.22 -2.47 4.52
CA ARG A 90 -15.28 -3.47 3.99
C ARG A 90 -14.69 -4.35 5.09
N TYR A 91 -14.44 -3.78 6.27
CA TYR A 91 -14.00 -4.56 7.42
C TYR A 91 -15.06 -5.57 7.84
N GLU A 92 -16.31 -5.14 7.99
CA GLU A 92 -17.42 -6.02 8.37
C GLU A 92 -17.66 -7.15 7.36
N GLU A 93 -17.52 -6.88 6.06
CA GLU A 93 -17.61 -7.88 5.00
C GLU A 93 -16.53 -8.97 5.11
N CYS A 94 -15.35 -8.63 5.66
CA CYS A 94 -14.20 -9.53 5.76
C CYS A 94 -14.00 -10.15 7.15
N ARG A 95 -14.85 -9.83 8.14
CA ARG A 95 -14.68 -10.24 9.56
C ARG A 95 -15.08 -11.71 9.84
N LEU A 96 -15.55 -12.44 8.84
CA LEU A 96 -16.07 -13.82 8.97
C LEU A 96 -15.05 -14.79 9.60
#